data_AF-A0A086AN64-F1
#
_entry.id   AF-A0A086AN64-F1
#
_cell.length_a   1.000
_cell.length_b   1.000
_cell.length_c   1.000
_cell.angle_alpha   90.00
_cell.angle_beta   90.00
_cell.angle_gamma   90.00
#
_symmetry.space_group_name_H-M   'P 1'
#
loop_
_entity.id
_entity.type
_entity.pdbx_description
1 polymer ?
#
loop_
_entity_poly.entity_id
_entity_poly.type
_entity_poly.pdbx_seq_one_letter_code
_entity_poly.pdbx_strand_id
1 'polypeptide(L)'
;MNITCDHCKETFTASGEQTSFILDSQKKGMRFIMLECPSCYNGFSLNPQTMDQTDPQKATDEDHLRCPVSSCYGLISYVEDEKPFWGCGECGTVWFTRPDLFEAIKNSIEKHPYRAEVYTKKGNAFFPVPLENEPDNYEETVVNE
;
A
#
# COMPACT_ATOMS: atom_id res chain seq x y z
N MET A 1 -2.69 4.29 -10.05
CA MET A 1 -3.10 5.42 -10.91
C MET A 1 -4.26 4.98 -11.80
N ASN A 2 -5.40 5.66 -11.76
CA ASN A 2 -6.51 5.37 -12.66
C ASN A 2 -6.41 6.26 -13.91
N ILE A 3 -6.57 5.66 -15.09
CA ILE A 3 -6.45 6.32 -16.37
C ILE A 3 -7.72 6.08 -17.17
N THR A 4 -8.32 7.16 -17.67
CA THR A 4 -9.45 7.09 -18.61
C THR A 4 -8.95 7.19 -20.03
N CYS A 5 -9.28 6.21 -20.87
CA CYS A 5 -8.89 6.21 -22.27
C CYS A 5 -9.74 7.20 -23.09
N ASP A 6 -9.11 8.04 -23.91
CA ASP A 6 -9.85 8.98 -24.75
C ASP A 6 -10.61 8.33 -25.91
N HIS A 7 -10.23 7.12 -26.34
CA HIS A 7 -10.88 6.40 -27.42
C HIS A 7 -12.13 5.65 -26.97
N CYS A 8 -12.00 4.74 -25.99
CA CYS A 8 -13.12 3.90 -25.54
C CYS A 8 -13.83 4.42 -24.28
N LYS A 9 -13.29 5.46 -23.63
CA LYS A 9 -13.80 6.04 -22.38
C LYS A 9 -13.79 5.10 -21.16
N GLU A 10 -13.23 3.90 -21.31
CA GLU A 10 -12.99 2.98 -20.20
C GLU A 10 -11.93 3.54 -19.25
N THR A 11 -12.15 3.32 -17.96
CA THR A 11 -11.19 3.65 -16.90
C THR A 11 -10.49 2.37 -16.45
N PHE A 12 -9.17 2.39 -16.45
CA PHE A 12 -8.36 1.25 -16.05
C PHE A 12 -7.25 1.68 -15.08
N THR A 13 -6.77 0.74 -14.28
CA THR A 13 -5.61 0.96 -13.43
C THR A 13 -4.33 0.78 -14.24
N ALA A 14 -3.44 1.78 -14.21
CA ALA A 14 -2.17 1.74 -14.92
C ALA A 14 -1.32 0.54 -14.47
N SER A 15 -0.68 -0.15 -15.41
CA SER A 15 0.29 -1.21 -15.08
C SER A 15 1.55 -0.64 -14.41
N GLY A 16 2.40 -1.50 -13.84
CA GLY A 16 3.67 -1.07 -13.24
C GLY A 16 4.60 -0.35 -14.24
N GLU A 17 4.65 -0.83 -15.48
CA GLU A 17 5.41 -0.19 -16.56
C GLU A 17 4.82 1.17 -16.96
N GLN A 18 3.49 1.24 -17.15
CA GLN A 18 2.80 2.50 -17.48
C GLN A 18 2.97 3.53 -16.36
N THR A 19 2.85 3.10 -15.10
CA THR A 19 3.05 3.97 -13.93
C THR A 19 4.47 4.53 -13.91
N SER A 20 5.49 3.68 -14.09
CA SER A 20 6.90 4.10 -14.12
C SER A 20 7.15 5.11 -15.24
N PHE A 21 6.61 4.85 -16.44
CA PHE A 21 6.75 5.74 -17.58
C PHE A 21 6.08 7.11 -17.37
N ILE A 22 4.89 7.13 -16.76
CA ILE A 22 4.17 8.37 -16.44
C ILE A 22 4.99 9.20 -15.43
N LEU A 23 5.51 8.58 -14.37
CA LEU A 23 6.29 9.26 -13.33
C LEU A 23 7.61 9.82 -13.88
N ASP A 24 8.32 9.08 -14.71
CA ASP A 24 9.55 9.57 -15.36
C ASP A 24 9.27 10.73 -16.31
N SER A 25 8.13 10.68 -17.01
CA SER A 25 7.68 11.76 -17.88
C SER A 25 7.27 13.01 -17.09
N GLN A 26 6.68 12.83 -15.90
CA GLN A 26 6.41 13.92 -14.97
C GLN A 26 7.69 14.63 -14.54
N LYS A 27 8.71 13.88 -14.08
CA LYS A 27 10.02 14.40 -13.65
C LYS A 27 10.73 15.19 -14.74
N LYS A 28 10.56 14.78 -16.00
CA LYS A 28 11.12 15.45 -17.18
C LYS A 28 10.32 16.68 -17.63
N GLY A 29 9.24 17.03 -16.93
CA GLY A 29 8.38 18.16 -17.29
C GLY A 29 7.61 17.96 -18.60
N MET A 30 7.47 16.70 -19.06
CA MET A 30 6.74 16.41 -20.28
C MET A 30 5.25 16.68 -20.06
N ARG A 31 4.58 17.24 -21.06
CA ARG A 31 3.13 17.54 -21.02
C ARG A 31 2.31 16.65 -21.97
N PHE A 32 2.98 15.70 -22.60
CA PHE A 32 2.41 14.83 -23.61
C PHE A 32 3.20 13.52 -23.63
N ILE A 33 2.48 12.40 -23.46
CA ILE A 33 2.97 11.03 -23.66
C ILE A 33 1.89 10.22 -24.38
N MET A 34 2.30 9.11 -24.98
CA MET A 34 1.37 8.13 -25.55
C MET A 34 1.35 6.87 -24.70
N LEU A 35 0.15 6.38 -24.41
CA LEU A 35 -0.09 5.09 -23.76
C LEU A 35 -1.00 4.23 -24.62
N GLU A 36 -0.85 2.91 -24.50
CA GLU A 36 -1.77 1.95 -25.10
C GLU A 36 -2.88 1.60 -24.09
N CYS A 37 -4.13 1.65 -24.53
CA CYS A 37 -5.27 1.24 -23.70
C CYS A 37 -5.40 -0.30 -23.68
N PRO A 38 -5.46 -0.95 -22.51
CA PRO A 38 -5.61 -2.41 -22.43
C PRO A 38 -6.98 -2.90 -22.92
N SER A 39 -8.00 -2.02 -22.94
CA SER A 39 -9.37 -2.40 -23.35
C SER A 39 -9.57 -2.34 -24.85
N CYS A 40 -9.05 -1.31 -25.53
CA CYS A 40 -9.27 -1.11 -26.96
C CYS A 40 -7.99 -1.17 -27.82
N TYR A 41 -6.83 -1.38 -27.21
CA TYR A 41 -5.50 -1.48 -27.85
C TYR A 41 -5.11 -0.28 -28.73
N ASN A 42 -5.82 0.84 -28.59
CA ASN A 42 -5.47 2.08 -29.27
C ASN A 42 -4.50 2.88 -28.42
N GLY A 43 -3.53 3.49 -29.10
CA GLY A 43 -2.68 4.52 -28.52
C GLY A 43 -3.50 5.78 -28.27
N PHE A 44 -3.39 6.36 -27.08
CA PHE A 44 -4.00 7.65 -26.75
C PHE A 44 -2.99 8.57 -26.09
N SER A 45 -3.20 9.88 -26.28
CA SER A 45 -2.37 10.90 -25.65
C SER A 45 -2.79 11.13 -24.21
N LEU A 46 -1.81 11.34 -23.35
CA LEU A 46 -2.01 11.69 -21.96
C LEU A 46 -1.09 12.84 -21.57
N ASN A 47 -1.60 13.80 -20.79
CA ASN A 47 -0.75 14.77 -20.11
C ASN A 47 -0.35 14.20 -18.74
N PRO A 48 0.92 13.81 -18.54
CA PRO A 48 1.32 13.19 -17.28
C PRO A 48 1.32 14.20 -16.12
N GLN A 49 1.40 15.51 -16.38
CA GLN A 49 1.39 16.55 -15.33
C GLN A 49 0.03 16.71 -14.66
N THR A 50 -1.06 16.32 -15.34
CA THR A 50 -2.42 16.38 -14.80
C THR A 50 -2.85 15.08 -14.15
N MET A 51 -2.02 14.04 -14.24
CA MET A 51 -2.28 12.79 -13.54
C MET A 51 -1.94 12.98 -12.07
N ASP A 52 -2.93 12.72 -11.22
CA ASP A 52 -2.69 12.58 -9.80
C ASP A 52 -1.57 11.56 -9.62
N GLN A 53 -0.51 12.00 -8.94
CA GLN A 53 0.46 11.08 -8.40
C GLN A 53 -0.31 10.22 -7.40
N THR A 54 -0.79 9.04 -7.84
CA THR A 54 -0.70 7.89 -6.95
C THR A 54 0.78 7.63 -6.83
N ASP A 55 1.41 8.42 -5.98
CA ASP A 55 2.78 8.28 -5.60
C ASP A 55 2.99 6.80 -5.26
N PRO A 56 3.92 6.09 -5.91
CA PRO A 56 4.31 4.76 -5.44
C PRO A 56 4.83 4.81 -3.99
N GLN A 57 5.14 6.00 -3.46
CA GLN A 57 5.45 6.28 -2.05
C GLN A 57 4.22 6.72 -1.22
N LYS A 58 3.00 6.66 -1.78
CA LYS A 58 1.73 6.78 -1.03
C LYS A 58 1.13 5.44 -0.62
N ALA A 59 1.86 4.33 -0.75
CA ALA A 59 1.83 3.41 0.38
C ALA A 59 2.41 4.25 1.52
N THR A 60 1.58 4.77 2.44
CA THR A 60 2.12 5.33 3.68
C THR A 60 3.17 4.34 4.16
N ASP A 61 4.34 4.74 4.66
CA ASP A 61 5.40 3.76 5.00
C ASP A 61 4.96 2.66 6.02
N GLU A 62 3.71 2.74 6.51
CA GLU A 62 2.95 1.89 7.41
C GLU A 62 1.87 1.02 6.71
N ASP A 63 1.73 1.16 5.40
CA ASP A 63 0.82 0.37 4.58
C ASP A 63 1.41 -1.04 4.46
N HIS A 64 0.58 -2.07 4.58
CA HIS A 64 0.99 -3.48 4.66
C HIS A 64 1.73 -3.88 5.95
N LEU A 65 1.59 -3.13 7.05
CA LEU A 65 1.94 -3.66 8.38
C LEU A 65 1.12 -4.92 8.68
N ARG A 66 1.74 -5.95 9.26
CA ARG A 66 1.00 -7.10 9.81
C ARG A 66 0.10 -6.66 10.98
N CYS A 67 -1.01 -7.35 11.17
CA CYS A 67 -1.97 -7.03 12.21
C CYS A 67 -1.43 -7.39 13.60
N PRO A 68 -1.48 -6.49 14.61
CA PRO A 68 -1.00 -6.78 15.96
C PRO A 68 -1.98 -7.60 16.82
N VAL A 69 -3.17 -7.96 16.31
CA VAL A 69 -4.16 -8.77 17.05
C VAL A 69 -3.70 -10.23 17.14
N SER A 70 -3.75 -10.83 18.35
CA SER A 70 -3.07 -12.09 18.72
C SER A 70 -3.23 -13.28 17.77
N SER A 71 -4.37 -13.46 17.11
CA SER A 71 -4.60 -14.57 16.16
C SER A 71 -4.88 -14.07 14.72
N CYS A 72 -4.49 -12.84 14.42
CA CYS A 72 -4.61 -12.25 13.09
C CYS A 72 -3.23 -11.94 12.54
N TYR A 73 -2.99 -12.41 11.31
CA TYR A 73 -1.79 -12.13 10.51
C TYR A 73 -2.12 -11.24 9.31
N GLY A 74 -3.34 -10.69 9.23
CA GLY A 74 -3.78 -9.86 8.11
C GLY A 74 -2.93 -8.61 7.91
N LEU A 75 -3.02 -8.02 6.73
CA LEU A 75 -2.35 -6.77 6.41
C LEU A 75 -3.23 -5.58 6.79
N ILE A 76 -2.57 -4.51 7.24
CA ILE A 76 -3.18 -3.23 7.56
C ILE A 76 -3.09 -2.34 6.34
N SER A 77 -4.20 -1.69 6.01
CA SER A 77 -4.26 -0.65 4.98
C SER A 77 -4.71 0.66 5.59
N TYR A 78 -4.17 1.76 5.08
CA TYR A 78 -4.68 3.10 5.41
C TYR A 78 -5.89 3.44 4.52
N VAL A 79 -6.99 3.85 5.14
CA VAL A 79 -8.26 4.17 4.46
C VAL A 79 -8.51 5.67 4.57
N GLU A 80 -8.53 6.35 3.42
CA GLU A 80 -8.86 7.77 3.28
C GLU A 80 -10.40 7.97 3.17
N ASP A 81 -11.14 7.75 4.27
CA ASP A 81 -12.59 8.03 4.39
C ASP A 81 -12.87 9.40 5.06
N GLU A 82 -14.14 9.79 5.26
CA GLU A 82 -14.54 11.02 5.99
C GLU A 82 -13.78 11.19 7.32
N LYS A 83 -13.54 10.06 8.00
CA LYS A 83 -12.62 9.95 9.13
C LYS A 83 -11.55 8.92 8.80
N PRO A 84 -10.33 9.32 8.41
CA PRO A 84 -9.28 8.38 8.03
C PRO A 84 -8.86 7.44 9.17
N PHE A 85 -8.45 6.22 8.81
CA PHE A 85 -8.02 5.20 9.77
C PHE A 85 -7.09 4.15 9.14
N TRP A 86 -6.36 3.43 9.98
CA TRP A 86 -5.69 2.18 9.61
C TRP A 86 -6.63 1.02 9.93
N GLY A 87 -6.87 0.14 8.99
CA GLY A 87 -7.78 -0.99 9.15
C GLY A 87 -7.14 -2.31 8.71
N CYS A 88 -7.37 -3.38 9.47
CA CYS A 88 -7.01 -4.72 9.04
C CYS A 88 -8.14 -5.32 8.20
N GLY A 89 -7.82 -5.77 6.99
CA GLY A 89 -8.79 -6.40 6.07
C GLY A 89 -9.34 -7.75 6.54
N GLU A 90 -8.61 -8.45 7.42
CA GLU A 90 -8.98 -9.81 7.87
C GLU A 90 -9.86 -9.80 9.12
N CYS A 91 -9.47 -9.06 10.16
CA CYS A 91 -10.19 -9.06 11.45
C CYS A 91 -11.05 -7.81 11.68
N GLY A 92 -11.04 -6.84 10.76
CA GLY A 92 -11.84 -5.61 10.83
C GLY A 92 -11.46 -4.66 11.97
N THR A 93 -10.34 -4.91 12.67
CA THR A 93 -9.86 -3.99 13.71
C THR A 93 -9.34 -2.70 13.07
N VAL A 94 -9.63 -1.58 13.71
CA VAL A 94 -9.29 -0.24 13.23
C VAL A 94 -8.52 0.57 14.26
N TRP A 95 -7.64 1.44 13.78
CA TRP A 95 -6.88 2.41 14.58
C TRP A 95 -7.04 3.79 13.93
N PHE A 96 -7.47 4.79 14.70
CA PHE A 96 -7.73 6.13 14.16
C PHE A 96 -6.49 7.04 14.20
N THR A 97 -5.46 6.65 14.96
CA THR A 97 -4.23 7.41 15.07
C THR A 97 -3.01 6.48 14.99
N ARG A 98 -1.89 7.00 14.45
CA ARG A 98 -0.61 6.26 14.41
C ARG A 98 -0.14 5.81 15.80
N PRO A 99 -0.23 6.65 16.86
CA PRO A 99 0.10 6.21 18.21
C PRO A 99 -0.69 4.98 18.67
N ASP A 100 -2.00 4.93 18.41
CA ASP A 100 -2.84 3.78 18.81
C ASP A 100 -2.39 2.49 18.11
N LEU A 101 -2.10 2.57 16.81
CA LEU A 101 -1.57 1.44 16.04
C LEU A 101 -0.21 0.99 16.57
N PHE A 102 0.71 1.91 16.82
CA PHE A 102 2.05 1.59 17.28
C PHE A 102 2.07 1.07 18.71
N GLU A 103 1.16 1.52 19.57
CA GLU A 103 0.96 0.95 20.89
C GLU A 103 0.42 -0.49 20.80
N ALA A 104 -0.54 -0.74 19.89
CA ALA A 104 -1.01 -2.10 19.64
C ALA A 104 0.12 -3.03 19.16
N ILE A 105 0.98 -2.57 18.24
CA ILE A 105 2.16 -3.33 17.77
C ILE A 105 3.12 -3.63 18.93
N LYS A 106 3.44 -2.64 19.77
CA LYS A 106 4.30 -2.85 20.95
C LYS A 106 3.71 -3.88 21.89
N ASN A 107 2.44 -3.74 22.25
CA ASN A 107 1.73 -4.67 23.14
C ASN A 107 1.68 -6.09 22.56
N SER A 108 1.59 -6.21 21.23
CA SER A 108 1.62 -7.48 20.52
C SER A 108 2.98 -8.15 20.63
N ILE A 109 4.06 -7.40 20.37
CA ILE A 109 5.45 -7.90 20.48
C ILE A 109 5.79 -8.27 21.93
N GLU A 110 5.33 -7.49 22.91
CA GLU A 110 5.56 -7.79 24.33
C GLU A 110 4.91 -9.11 24.77
N LYS A 111 3.72 -9.42 24.23
CA LYS A 111 3.02 -10.68 24.50
C LYS A 111 3.56 -11.85 23.67
N HIS A 112 3.95 -11.58 22.43
CA HIS A 112 4.31 -12.55 21.41
C HIS A 112 5.61 -12.12 20.71
N PRO A 113 6.80 -12.38 21.29
CA PRO A 113 8.06 -11.80 20.82
C PRO A 113 8.42 -12.07 19.35
N TYR A 114 8.03 -13.21 18.78
CA TYR A 114 8.26 -13.54 17.36
C TYR A 114 7.59 -12.54 16.41
N ARG A 115 6.54 -11.85 16.86
CA ARG A 115 5.87 -10.82 16.05
C ARG A 115 6.79 -9.64 15.72
N ALA A 116 7.91 -9.46 16.42
CA ALA A 116 8.89 -8.44 16.07
C ALA A 116 9.52 -8.68 14.68
N GLU A 117 9.55 -9.93 14.19
CA GLU A 117 10.24 -10.31 12.95
C GLU A 117 9.60 -9.74 11.68
N VAL A 118 8.32 -9.35 11.74
CA VAL A 118 7.59 -8.75 10.61
C VAL A 118 7.55 -7.21 10.68
N TYR A 119 8.23 -6.60 11.66
CA TYR A 119 8.30 -5.15 11.79
C TYR A 119 9.75 -4.64 11.84
N THR A 120 10.04 -3.62 11.04
CA THR A 120 11.25 -2.81 11.21
C THR A 120 10.93 -1.60 12.07
N LYS A 121 11.65 -1.43 13.19
CA LYS A 121 11.52 -0.24 14.06
C LYS A 121 12.56 0.81 13.69
N LYS A 122 12.12 2.04 13.37
CA LYS A 122 12.99 3.21 13.19
C LYS A 122 12.53 4.35 14.09
N GLY A 123 13.26 4.58 15.18
CA GLY A 123 12.85 5.53 16.22
C GLY A 123 11.54 5.12 16.89
N ASN A 124 10.53 5.98 16.80
CA ASN A 124 9.19 5.75 17.36
C ASN A 124 8.19 5.15 16.35
N ALA A 125 8.63 4.86 15.12
CA ALA A 125 7.78 4.34 14.07
C ALA A 125 8.07 2.88 13.74
N PHE A 126 7.04 2.16 13.33
CA PHE A 126 7.09 0.80 12.79
C PHE A 126 6.81 0.81 11.29
N PHE A 127 7.52 -0.06 10.59
CA PHE A 127 7.47 -0.24 9.15
C PHE A 127 7.33 -1.74 8.87
N PRO A 128 6.61 -2.15 7.81
CA PRO A 128 6.56 -3.55 7.44
C PRO A 128 7.95 -4.03 7.01
N VAL A 129 8.24 -5.29 7.30
CA VAL A 129 9.33 -6.01 6.63
C VAL A 129 8.81 -6.44 5.25
N PRO A 130 9.64 -6.41 4.19
CA PRO A 130 9.22 -6.95 2.89
C PRO A 130 8.74 -8.39 3.02
N LEU A 131 7.69 -8.77 2.31
CA LEU A 131 7.05 -10.10 2.44
C LEU A 131 8.05 -11.24 2.21
N GLU A 132 9.01 -11.07 1.29
CA GLU A 132 10.06 -12.04 1.01
C GLU A 132 11.07 -12.25 2.16
N ASN A 133 11.06 -11.37 3.16
CA ASN A 133 11.92 -11.43 4.34
C ASN A 133 11.14 -11.79 5.61
N GLU A 134 9.82 -12.00 5.52
CA GLU A 134 9.05 -12.53 6.65
C GLU A 134 9.40 -14.01 6.89
N PRO A 135 9.30 -14.53 8.12
CA PRO A 135 9.46 -15.95 8.38
C PRO A 135 8.42 -16.79 7.62
N ASP A 136 8.86 -17.84 6.92
CA ASP A 136 8.00 -18.70 6.09
C ASP A 136 6.78 -19.26 6.85
N ASN A 137 6.93 -19.49 8.16
CA ASN A 137 5.90 -20.05 9.03
C ASN A 137 5.19 -18.99 9.89
N TYR A 138 5.33 -17.70 9.58
CA TYR A 138 4.77 -16.63 10.41
C TYR A 138 3.25 -16.77 10.56
N GLU A 139 2.52 -16.95 9.46
CA GLU A 139 1.06 -17.05 9.49
C GLU A 139 0.58 -18.26 10.29
N GLU A 140 1.22 -19.42 10.11
CA GLU A 140 0.95 -20.63 10.88
C GLU A 140 1.24 -20.44 12.37
N THR A 141 2.33 -19.74 12.71
CA THR A 141 2.71 -19.45 14.09
C THR A 141 1.65 -18.57 14.75
N VAL A 142 1.16 -17.54 14.06
CA VAL A 142 0.12 -16.63 14.56
C VAL A 142 -1.22 -17.34 14.79
N VAL A 143 -1.61 -18.26 13.91
CA VAL A 143 -2.90 -18.97 14.02
C VAL A 143 -2.92 -20.01 15.14
N ASN A 144 -1.76 -20.60 15.46
CA ASN A 144 -1.65 -21.70 16.41
C ASN A 144 -1.35 -21.29 17.86
N GLU A 145 -1.31 -19.98 18.14
CA GLU A 145 -1.24 -19.41 19.50
C GLU A 145 -2.59 -18.91 20.02
#